data_AF-A0A6N9VFC3-F1
#
_entry.id   AF-A0A6N9VFC3-F1
#
_cell.length_a   1.000
_cell.length_b   1.000
_cell.length_c   1.000
_cell.angle_alpha   90.00
_cell.angle_beta   90.00
_cell.angle_gamma   90.00
#
_symmetry.space_group_name_H-M   'P 1'
#
loop_
_entity.id
_entity.type
_entity.pdbx_description
1 polymer ?
#
loop_
_entity_poly.entity_id
_entity_poly.type
_entity_poly.pdbx_seq_one_letter_code
_entity_poly.pdbx_strand_id
1 'polypeptide(L)'
;GGAYDNTGFRFRGRQFTTASGEFRLTTIVPGLYPGRTRHLHVKVQPPGGQVLTTQLYFPGEPRNGTDAIFDAALLMNVRDAGGGREATFDFVLAVGQGPGPGPTDPPGATTWAAGTAYTTGDRVSYDGVGYRCLQSHRATA
;
A
#
# COMPACT_ATOMS: atom_id res chain seq x y z
N GLY A 1 -11.69 -17.57 13.41
CA GLY A 1 -11.34 -16.57 14.45
C GLY A 1 -10.02 -15.89 14.08
N GLY A 2 -9.69 -14.75 14.69
CA GLY A 2 -8.44 -14.02 14.47
C GLY A 2 -7.21 -14.59 15.18
N ALA A 3 -7.06 -15.92 15.21
CA ALA A 3 -5.95 -16.58 15.90
C ALA A 3 -4.71 -16.62 15.00
N TYR A 4 -3.56 -16.19 15.54
CA TYR A 4 -2.26 -16.35 14.89
C TYR A 4 -1.72 -17.75 15.12
N ASP A 5 -1.21 -18.36 14.06
CA ASP A 5 -0.39 -19.57 14.18
C ASP A 5 1.02 -19.18 14.62
N ASN A 6 1.35 -19.43 15.89
CA ASN A 6 2.65 -19.14 16.48
C ASN A 6 3.58 -20.37 16.54
N THR A 7 3.13 -21.53 16.04
CA THR A 7 3.92 -22.78 16.05
C THR A 7 4.30 -23.21 14.64
N GLY A 8 3.46 -22.93 13.65
CA GLY A 8 3.70 -23.17 12.24
C GLY A 8 3.71 -21.89 11.40
N PHE A 9 3.42 -22.06 10.10
CA PHE A 9 3.44 -20.98 9.11
C PHE A 9 2.08 -20.73 8.45
N ARG A 10 0.97 -21.20 9.04
CA ARG A 10 -0.36 -20.95 8.48
C ARG A 10 -0.62 -19.45 8.43
N PHE A 11 -1.04 -18.95 7.26
CA PHE A 11 -1.22 -17.51 6.97
C PHE A 11 0.06 -16.67 7.10
N ARG A 12 1.23 -17.29 6.90
CA ARG A 12 2.52 -16.60 6.79
C ARG A 12 3.13 -16.92 5.43
N GLY A 13 3.66 -15.92 4.75
CA GLY A 13 4.28 -16.09 3.44
C GLY A 13 5.19 -14.92 3.10
N ARG A 14 6.09 -15.13 2.14
CA ARG A 14 6.93 -14.09 1.54
C ARG A 14 6.84 -14.19 0.02
N GLN A 15 6.93 -13.05 -0.64
CA GLN A 15 7.01 -12.96 -2.09
C GLN A 15 7.95 -11.81 -2.47
N PHE A 16 8.41 -11.80 -3.71
CA PHE A 16 9.06 -10.64 -4.31
C PHE A 16 8.07 -10.01 -5.28
N THR A 17 8.14 -8.69 -5.42
CA THR A 17 7.39 -8.00 -6.47
C THR A 17 7.84 -8.48 -7.85
N THR A 18 6.96 -8.39 -8.83
CA THR A 18 7.31 -8.59 -10.23
C THR A 18 8.30 -7.51 -10.71
N ALA A 19 8.79 -7.65 -11.95
CA ALA A 19 9.60 -6.62 -12.58
C ALA A 19 8.88 -5.27 -12.74
N SER A 20 7.54 -5.26 -12.76
CA SER A 20 6.71 -4.04 -12.77
C SER A 20 6.41 -3.49 -11.38
N GLY A 21 6.89 -4.14 -10.30
CA GLY A 21 6.64 -3.73 -8.91
C GLY A 21 5.34 -4.28 -8.32
N GLU A 22 4.61 -5.13 -9.03
CA GLU A 22 3.34 -5.68 -8.57
C GLU A 22 3.54 -6.81 -7.56
N PHE A 23 2.59 -6.96 -6.62
CA PHE A 23 2.51 -8.10 -5.72
C PHE A 23 1.08 -8.67 -5.72
N ARG A 24 0.92 -9.95 -5.37
CA ARG A 24 -0.40 -10.57 -5.23
C ARG A 24 -0.44 -11.51 -4.04
N LEU A 25 -1.42 -11.31 -3.16
CA LEU A 25 -1.69 -12.20 -2.04
C LEU A 25 -3.09 -12.81 -2.18
N THR A 26 -3.16 -14.13 -2.31
CA THR A 26 -4.43 -14.86 -2.20
C THR A 26 -4.55 -15.39 -0.77
N THR A 27 -5.53 -14.90 -0.03
CA THR A 27 -5.79 -15.29 1.35
C THR A 27 -7.30 -15.21 1.65
N ILE A 28 -7.70 -15.64 2.84
CA ILE A 28 -9.04 -15.37 3.37
C ILE A 28 -9.05 -14.05 4.14
N VAL A 29 -10.24 -13.46 4.28
CA VAL A 29 -10.43 -12.31 5.17
C VAL A 29 -10.15 -12.74 6.61
N PRO A 30 -9.16 -12.15 7.31
CA PRO A 30 -8.77 -12.59 8.65
C PRO A 30 -9.91 -12.31 9.62
N GLY A 31 -10.13 -13.17 10.63
CA GLY A 31 -11.11 -12.90 11.68
C GLY A 31 -10.71 -11.73 12.59
N LEU A 32 -11.65 -11.20 13.38
CA LEU A 32 -11.34 -10.19 14.39
C LEU A 32 -10.45 -10.78 15.49
N TYR A 33 -9.45 -10.01 15.90
CA TYR A 33 -8.63 -10.25 17.08
C TYR A 33 -9.15 -9.39 18.26
N PRO A 34 -9.20 -9.89 19.50
CA PRO A 34 -9.63 -9.09 20.65
C PRO A 34 -8.89 -7.75 20.74
N GLY A 35 -9.62 -6.65 20.92
CA GLY A 35 -9.04 -5.31 21.07
C GLY A 35 -8.52 -4.63 19.79
N ARG A 36 -8.59 -5.27 18.62
CA ARG A 36 -8.10 -4.69 17.35
C ARG A 36 -9.18 -4.67 16.27
N THR A 37 -9.10 -3.71 15.35
CA THR A 37 -9.84 -3.73 14.08
C THR A 37 -9.26 -4.81 13.16
N ARG A 38 -9.97 -5.19 12.09
CA ARG A 38 -9.47 -6.19 11.15
C ARG A 38 -8.26 -5.64 10.40
N HIS A 39 -7.16 -6.40 10.40
CA HIS A 39 -5.93 -5.99 9.73
C HIS A 39 -5.13 -7.17 9.17
N LEU A 40 -4.22 -6.87 8.25
CA LEU A 40 -3.15 -7.77 7.79
C LEU A 40 -1.80 -7.17 8.18
N HIS A 41 -0.89 -7.96 8.74
CA HIS A 41 0.49 -7.52 8.96
C HIS A 41 1.33 -7.71 7.71
N VAL A 42 2.22 -6.76 7.44
CA VAL A 42 3.12 -6.80 6.29
C VAL A 42 4.48 -6.22 6.65
N LYS A 43 5.52 -6.85 6.09
CA LYS A 43 6.87 -6.30 6.05
C LYS A 43 7.25 -6.08 4.61
N VAL A 44 7.68 -4.87 4.27
CA VAL A 44 8.11 -4.50 2.92
C VAL A 44 9.55 -4.04 3.00
N GLN A 45 10.40 -4.61 2.16
CA GLN A 45 11.82 -4.30 2.14
C GLN A 45 12.28 -4.07 0.70
N PRO A 46 12.76 -2.87 0.34
CA PRO A 46 13.41 -2.66 -0.93
C PRO A 46 14.81 -3.29 -0.93
N PRO A 47 15.38 -3.63 -2.11
CA PRO A 47 16.72 -4.22 -2.19
C PRO A 47 17.76 -3.36 -1.44
N GLY A 48 18.45 -3.96 -0.47
CA GLY A 48 19.48 -3.28 0.32
C GLY A 48 18.98 -2.19 1.28
N GLY A 49 17.66 -1.95 1.37
CA GLY A 49 17.09 -0.93 2.24
C GLY A 49 16.53 -1.46 3.56
N GLN A 50 16.01 -0.54 4.36
CA GLN A 50 15.38 -0.84 5.65
C GLN A 50 14.01 -1.53 5.46
N VAL A 51 13.65 -2.38 6.43
CA VAL A 51 12.35 -3.05 6.45
C VAL A 51 11.30 -2.10 7.02
N LEU A 52 10.29 -1.76 6.22
CA LEU A 52 9.04 -1.19 6.70
C LEU A 52 8.21 -2.31 7.35
N THR A 53 7.91 -2.19 8.64
CA THR A 53 6.93 -3.05 9.31
C THR A 53 5.65 -2.25 9.51
N THR A 54 4.54 -2.69 8.92
CA THR A 54 3.26 -1.98 8.99
C THR A 54 2.08 -2.97 8.96
N GLN A 55 0.87 -2.45 8.88
CA GLN A 55 -0.38 -3.20 8.79
C GLN A 55 -1.33 -2.56 7.80
N LEU A 56 -2.23 -3.34 7.21
CA LEU A 56 -3.26 -2.88 6.27
C LEU A 56 -4.65 -3.06 6.89
N TYR A 57 -5.53 -2.08 6.67
CA TYR A 57 -6.88 -2.04 7.24
C TYR A 57 -7.97 -2.26 6.20
N PHE A 58 -9.13 -2.72 6.66
CA PHE A 58 -10.32 -2.92 5.84
C PHE A 58 -11.29 -1.73 5.99
N PRO A 59 -11.95 -1.29 4.90
CA PRO A 59 -12.96 -0.24 4.96
C PRO A 59 -14.19 -0.71 5.74
N GLY A 60 -14.86 0.23 6.41
CA GLY A 60 -16.17 0.00 7.04
C GLY A 60 -16.17 -0.89 8.29
N GLU A 61 -15.00 -1.30 8.82
CA GLU A 61 -14.95 -2.05 10.07
C GLU A 61 -15.35 -1.13 11.24
N PRO A 62 -16.36 -1.49 12.07
CA PRO A 62 -16.81 -0.65 13.18
C PRO A 62 -15.69 -0.26 14.15
N ARG A 63 -14.69 -1.15 14.30
CA ARG A 63 -13.55 -0.93 15.18
C ARG A 63 -12.52 0.06 14.64
N ASN A 64 -12.58 0.50 13.38
CA ASN A 64 -11.68 1.54 12.87
C ASN A 64 -11.80 2.84 13.70
N GLY A 65 -13.00 3.16 14.21
CA GLY A 65 -13.22 4.32 15.07
C GLY A 65 -12.76 4.17 16.52
N THR A 66 -12.33 2.97 16.94
CA THR A 66 -11.98 2.67 18.34
C THR A 66 -10.58 2.07 18.51
N ASP A 67 -9.98 1.53 17.45
CA ASP A 67 -8.63 0.98 17.49
C ASP A 67 -7.60 2.11 17.47
N ALA A 68 -6.87 2.29 18.57
CA ALA A 68 -5.95 3.40 18.75
C ALA A 68 -4.78 3.44 17.76
N ILE A 69 -4.49 2.33 17.06
CA ILE A 69 -3.43 2.29 16.05
C ILE A 69 -3.97 2.26 14.62
N PHE A 70 -5.28 2.44 14.43
CA PHE A 70 -5.87 2.64 13.11
C PHE A 70 -5.31 3.91 12.46
N ASP A 71 -5.00 3.80 11.17
CA ASP A 71 -4.54 4.90 10.33
C ASP A 71 -5.21 4.79 8.96
N ALA A 72 -5.86 5.87 8.52
CA ALA A 72 -6.55 5.92 7.25
C ALA A 72 -5.59 5.81 6.05
N ALA A 73 -4.32 6.19 6.20
CA ALA A 73 -3.30 6.02 5.15
C ALA A 73 -2.98 4.54 4.86
N LEU A 74 -3.36 3.63 5.76
CA LEU A 74 -3.14 2.20 5.66
C LEU A 74 -4.41 1.43 5.24
N LEU A 75 -5.46 2.14 4.80
CA LEU A 75 -6.74 1.56 4.42
C LEU A 75 -6.69 1.03 2.97
N MET A 76 -7.00 -0.26 2.79
CA MET A 76 -7.08 -0.87 1.46
C MET A 76 -8.36 -0.45 0.74
N ASN A 77 -8.31 -0.33 -0.59
CA ASN A 77 -9.53 -0.31 -1.39
C ASN A 77 -10.05 -1.76 -1.51
N VAL A 78 -11.29 -2.02 -1.11
CA VAL A 78 -11.86 -3.38 -1.11
C VAL A 78 -13.21 -3.40 -1.80
N ARG A 79 -13.40 -4.35 -2.73
CA ARG A 79 -14.65 -4.59 -3.44
C ARG A 79 -15.05 -6.06 -3.38
N ASP A 80 -16.34 -6.32 -3.48
CA ASP A 80 -16.85 -7.68 -3.68
C ASP A 80 -16.56 -8.14 -5.11
N ALA A 81 -16.11 -9.38 -5.26
CA ALA A 81 -15.77 -9.95 -6.57
C ALA A 81 -15.93 -11.48 -6.55
N GLY A 82 -16.79 -12.02 -7.43
CA GLY A 82 -16.87 -13.45 -7.70
C GLY A 82 -17.10 -14.35 -6.48
N GLY A 83 -17.91 -13.91 -5.52
CA GLY A 83 -18.17 -14.66 -4.27
C GLY A 83 -17.08 -14.50 -3.19
N GLY A 84 -16.05 -13.70 -3.45
CA GLY A 84 -15.03 -13.30 -2.49
C GLY A 84 -14.87 -11.78 -2.43
N ARG A 85 -13.69 -11.34 -1.97
CA ARG A 85 -13.29 -9.92 -1.98
C ARG A 85 -12.00 -9.75 -2.75
N GLU A 86 -11.89 -8.61 -3.42
CA GLU A 86 -10.66 -8.14 -4.04
C GLU A 86 -10.22 -6.86 -3.35
N ALA A 87 -8.92 -6.77 -3.03
CA ALA A 87 -8.34 -5.65 -2.32
C ALA A 87 -7.10 -5.12 -3.04
N THR A 88 -6.93 -3.80 -3.08
CA THR A 88 -5.74 -3.13 -3.62
C THR A 88 -5.11 -2.18 -2.59
N PHE A 89 -3.79 -2.10 -2.61
CA PHE A 89 -2.99 -1.18 -1.79
C PHE A 89 -1.61 -1.00 -2.42
N ASP A 90 -1.15 0.25 -2.53
CA ASP A 90 0.17 0.58 -3.07
C ASP A 90 1.11 1.01 -1.93
N PHE A 91 2.27 0.34 -1.82
CA PHE A 91 3.30 0.75 -0.87
C PHE A 91 4.21 1.81 -1.49
N VAL A 92 4.38 2.94 -0.79
CA VAL A 92 5.37 3.96 -1.14
C VAL A 92 6.53 3.86 -0.15
N LEU A 93 7.74 3.61 -0.66
CA LEU A 93 8.94 3.46 0.16
C LEU A 93 9.90 4.62 -0.11
N ALA A 94 10.42 5.21 0.97
CA ALA A 94 11.54 6.12 0.91
C ALA A 94 12.84 5.34 0.66
N VAL A 95 13.02 4.88 -0.58
CA VAL A 95 14.30 4.36 -1.05
C VAL A 95 15.20 5.55 -1.31
N GLY A 96 16.33 5.64 -0.59
CA GLY A 96 17.33 6.66 -0.89
C GLY A 96 17.66 6.58 -2.39
N GLN A 97 17.43 7.66 -3.13
CA GLN A 97 17.88 7.79 -4.50
C GLN A 97 19.41 7.66 -4.44
N GLY A 98 19.97 6.51 -4.83
CA GLY A 98 21.38 6.43 -5.15
C GLY A 98 21.73 7.43 -6.26
N PRO A 99 23.01 7.67 -6.57
CA PRO A 99 23.43 8.62 -7.61
C PRO A 99 23.17 8.12 -9.04
N GLY A 100 22.06 7.40 -9.26
CA GLY A 100 21.50 7.25 -10.59
C GLY A 100 21.07 8.63 -11.09
N PRO A 101 20.98 8.85 -12.41
CA PRO A 101 20.30 10.03 -12.90
C PRO A 101 18.92 10.02 -12.23
N GLY A 102 18.63 11.05 -11.43
CA GLY A 102 17.27 11.30 -10.99
C GLY A 102 16.37 11.29 -12.23
N PRO A 103 15.05 11.07 -12.09
CA PRO A 103 14.15 11.23 -13.22
C PRO A 103 14.41 12.63 -13.79
N THR A 104 15.14 12.72 -14.92
CA THR A 104 15.29 13.98 -15.63
C THR A 104 13.88 14.36 -16.01
N ASP A 105 13.47 15.58 -15.66
CA ASP A 105 12.15 16.10 -16.01
C ASP A 105 11.88 15.73 -17.47
N PRO A 106 10.90 14.84 -17.74
CA PRO A 106 10.44 14.69 -19.10
C PRO A 106 9.83 16.05 -19.48
N PRO A 107 10.12 16.57 -20.68
CA PRO A 107 9.44 17.76 -21.17
C PRO A 107 7.92 17.53 -21.06
N GLY A 108 7.23 18.33 -20.23
CA GLY A 108 5.77 18.26 -20.04
C GLY A 108 5.27 17.71 -18.69
N ALA A 109 6.12 17.41 -17.71
CA ALA A 109 5.64 17.14 -16.35
C ALA A 109 5.04 18.42 -15.73
N THR A 110 3.82 18.33 -15.20
CA THR A 110 3.15 19.44 -14.49
C THR A 110 3.51 19.39 -13.00
N THR A 111 3.47 20.50 -12.28
CA THR A 111 3.70 20.47 -10.83
C THR A 111 2.56 19.72 -10.14
N TRP A 112 2.89 18.82 -9.21
CA TRP A 112 1.91 18.13 -8.38
C TRP A 112 1.04 19.14 -7.63
N ALA A 113 -0.27 18.89 -7.57
CA ALA A 113 -1.22 19.73 -6.89
C ALA A 113 -2.23 18.89 -6.10
N ALA A 114 -2.32 19.14 -4.79
CA ALA A 114 -3.33 18.55 -3.93
C ALA A 114 -4.75 18.78 -4.49
N GLY A 115 -5.62 17.78 -4.34
CA GLY A 115 -6.98 17.80 -4.87
C GLY A 115 -7.09 17.49 -6.35
N THR A 116 -6.00 17.34 -7.10
CA THR A 116 -6.01 17.02 -8.53
C THR A 116 -6.28 15.53 -8.74
N ALA A 117 -7.12 15.21 -9.73
CA ALA A 117 -7.30 13.83 -10.18
C ALA A 117 -6.17 13.48 -11.15
N TYR A 118 -5.41 12.44 -10.82
CA TYR A 118 -4.38 11.88 -11.68
C TYR A 118 -4.82 10.52 -12.18
N THR A 119 -4.50 10.24 -13.44
CA THR A 119 -4.73 8.96 -14.10
C THR A 119 -3.42 8.20 -14.28
N THR A 120 -3.49 6.87 -14.32
CA THR A 120 -2.30 6.04 -14.56
C THR A 120 -1.56 6.49 -15.82
N GLY A 121 -0.29 6.85 -15.67
CA GLY A 121 0.53 7.39 -16.74
C GLY A 121 0.87 8.87 -16.59
N ASP A 122 0.06 9.64 -15.87
CA ASP A 122 0.31 11.05 -15.61
C ASP A 122 1.67 11.25 -14.94
N ARG A 123 2.39 12.30 -15.34
CA ARG A 123 3.70 12.63 -14.80
C ARG A 123 3.67 14.00 -14.16
N VAL A 124 4.17 14.08 -12.93
CA VAL A 124 4.20 15.32 -12.15
C VAL A 124 5.54 15.53 -11.47
N SER A 125 5.86 16.77 -11.12
CA SER A 125 7.01 17.11 -10.28
C SER A 125 6.56 17.59 -8.89
N TYR A 126 7.24 17.13 -7.84
CA TYR A 126 7.06 17.60 -6.46
C TYR A 126 8.44 17.72 -5.81
N ASP A 127 8.74 18.88 -5.25
CA ASP A 127 10.03 19.19 -4.61
C ASP A 127 11.26 18.86 -5.49
N GLY A 128 11.16 19.15 -6.79
CA GLY A 128 12.23 18.89 -7.76
C GLY A 128 12.40 17.41 -8.16
N VAL A 129 11.51 16.52 -7.71
CA VAL A 129 11.52 15.09 -8.07
C VAL A 129 10.34 14.78 -9.00
N GLY A 130 10.62 14.05 -10.09
CA GLY A 130 9.61 13.57 -11.02
C GLY A 130 8.93 12.28 -10.54
N TYR A 131 7.61 12.24 -10.63
CA TYR A 131 6.76 11.11 -10.27
C TYR A 131 5.89 10.70 -11.46
N ARG A 132 5.52 9.41 -11.52
CA ARG A 132 4.52 8.87 -12.45
C ARG A 132 3.38 8.26 -11.65
N CYS A 133 2.15 8.67 -11.98
CA CYS A 133 0.94 8.08 -11.42
C CYS A 133 0.84 6.61 -11.89
N LEU A 134 0.84 5.68 -10.94
CA LEU A 134 0.69 4.25 -11.22
C LEU A 134 -0.76 3.79 -11.06
N GLN A 135 -1.50 4.41 -10.13
CA GLN A 135 -2.92 4.17 -9.91
C GLN A 135 -3.71 5.47 -10.01
N SER A 136 -4.77 5.47 -10.82
CA SER A 136 -5.68 6.62 -10.91
C SER A 136 -6.29 6.95 -9.55
N HIS A 137 -6.14 8.19 -9.08
CA HIS A 137 -6.65 8.65 -7.79
C HIS A 137 -6.81 10.18 -7.76
N ARG A 138 -7.44 10.71 -6.71
CA ARG A 138 -7.39 12.13 -6.39
C ARG A 138 -6.33 12.35 -5.32
N ALA A 139 -5.33 13.18 -5.62
CA ALA A 139 -4.28 13.53 -4.69
C ALA A 139 -4.87 14.23 -3.46
N THR A 140 -4.41 13.85 -2.27
CA THR A 140 -4.72 14.51 -1.00
C THR A 140 -3.52 15.37 -0.57
N ALA A 141 -3.79 16.46 0.16
CA ALA A 141 -2.76 17.28 0.79
C ALA A 141 -2.04 16.54 1.93
#